data_AF-A0A958FGK5-F1
#
_entry.id   AF-A0A958FGK5-F1
#
_cell.length_a   1.000
_cell.length_b   1.000
_cell.length_c   1.000
_cell.angle_alpha   90.00
_cell.angle_beta   90.00
_cell.angle_gamma   90.00
#
_symmetry.space_group_name_H-M   'P 1'
#
loop_
_entity.id
_entity.type
_entity.pdbx_description
1 polymer ?
#
loop_
_entity_poly.entity_id
_entity_poly.type
_entity_poly.pdbx_seq_one_letter_code
_entity_poly.pdbx_strand_id
1 'polypeptide(L)'
;WHAGGSPVPAAPANLVCDGSSTVDAVLTWNDPTTQNDGTPLDDLDSLRIWRDGVVVATVAPGVETYTDVPALGFVYQYAVTAVDDESPRNESNPSNVVDCYVGSTPKYLVWVGPDAAAASAQSGDSIFAALVANGESSYLTNDLFEFGNDLSIYDGVFVVLGIFSNNHTIGSGD
;
A
#
# COMPACT_ATOMS: atom_id res chain seq x y z
N TRP A 1 4.75 -40.55 -16.18
CA TRP A 1 5.55 -39.76 -15.23
C TRP A 1 4.88 -38.41 -15.11
N HIS A 2 4.20 -38.15 -13.99
CA HIS A 2 3.73 -36.79 -13.70
C HIS A 2 4.80 -36.26 -12.75
N ALA A 3 5.71 -35.43 -13.25
CA ALA A 3 6.64 -34.72 -12.39
C ALA A 3 5.78 -33.79 -11.53
N GLY A 4 5.63 -34.12 -10.25
CA GLY A 4 4.70 -33.48 -9.33
C GLY A 4 5.26 -32.18 -8.77
N GLY A 5 5.37 -31.16 -9.61
CA GLY A 5 5.51 -29.77 -9.19
C GLY A 5 4.14 -29.08 -9.13
N SER A 6 4.06 -27.97 -8.42
CA SER A 6 2.90 -27.09 -8.43
C SER A 6 2.78 -26.40 -9.79
N PRO A 7 1.56 -26.30 -10.36
CA PRO A 7 1.35 -25.53 -11.58
C PRO A 7 1.31 -24.02 -11.32
N VAL A 8 1.30 -23.58 -10.05
CA VAL A 8 1.10 -22.17 -9.71
C VAL A 8 2.44 -21.47 -9.51
N PRO A 9 2.70 -20.32 -10.19
CA PRO A 9 3.89 -19.51 -9.94
C PRO A 9 4.02 -19.09 -8.46
N ALA A 10 5.24 -18.86 -8.00
CA ALA A 10 5.45 -18.14 -6.74
C ALA A 10 4.97 -16.68 -6.85
N ALA A 11 4.73 -16.05 -5.71
CA ALA A 11 4.44 -14.62 -5.67
C ALA A 11 5.68 -13.81 -6.10
N PRO A 12 5.52 -12.69 -6.84
CA PRO A 12 6.55 -11.68 -6.96
C PRO A 12 7.00 -11.19 -5.57
N ALA A 13 8.26 -10.80 -5.44
CA ALA A 13 8.85 -10.43 -4.15
C ALA A 13 9.43 -9.02 -4.17
N ASN A 14 9.74 -8.48 -2.98
CA ASN A 14 10.42 -7.19 -2.81
C ASN A 14 9.72 -6.02 -3.52
N LEU A 15 8.38 -6.03 -3.56
CA LEU A 15 7.64 -4.88 -4.07
C LEU A 15 7.93 -3.67 -3.20
N VAL A 16 8.39 -2.60 -3.81
CA VAL A 16 8.61 -1.30 -3.16
C VAL A 16 8.03 -0.19 -4.03
N CYS A 17 7.62 0.91 -3.38
CA CYS A 17 7.34 2.16 -4.06
C CYS A 17 8.48 3.14 -3.78
N ASP A 18 9.06 3.72 -4.82
CA ASP A 18 9.97 4.84 -4.70
C ASP A 18 9.16 6.12 -4.44
N GLY A 19 9.09 6.51 -3.17
CA GLY A 19 8.41 7.73 -2.71
C GLY A 19 9.17 9.03 -2.97
N SER A 20 10.23 9.03 -3.78
CA SER A 20 10.93 10.26 -4.16
C SER A 20 10.14 11.13 -5.14
N SER A 21 9.23 10.53 -5.90
CA SER A 21 8.33 11.25 -6.78
C SER A 21 7.09 11.74 -6.03
N THR A 22 6.61 12.93 -6.41
CA THR A 22 5.39 13.54 -5.86
C THR A 22 4.24 13.55 -6.86
N VAL A 23 4.46 13.03 -8.08
CA VAL A 23 3.48 13.09 -9.18
C VAL A 23 3.08 11.72 -9.71
N ASP A 24 3.83 10.68 -9.34
CA ASP A 24 3.57 9.29 -9.73
C ASP A 24 4.03 8.32 -8.64
N ALA A 25 3.54 7.08 -8.71
CA ALA A 25 4.01 5.95 -7.92
C ALA A 25 4.94 5.11 -8.79
N VAL A 26 6.24 5.11 -8.48
CA VAL A 26 7.23 4.29 -9.18
C VAL A 26 7.42 2.99 -8.39
N LEU A 27 6.94 1.89 -8.96
CA LEU A 27 7.00 0.57 -8.35
C LEU A 27 8.16 -0.23 -8.94
N THR A 28 8.84 -0.99 -8.08
CA THR A 28 9.79 -2.04 -8.48
C THR A 28 9.56 -3.29 -7.66
N TRP A 29 9.83 -4.45 -8.25
CA TRP A 29 9.68 -5.77 -7.61
C TRP A 29 10.68 -6.76 -8.24
N ASN A 30 10.67 -7.99 -7.77
CA ASN A 30 11.37 -9.11 -8.38
C ASN A 30 10.36 -10.13 -8.90
N ASP A 31 10.53 -10.55 -10.16
CA ASP A 31 9.74 -11.61 -10.75
C ASP A 31 10.03 -12.96 -10.07
N PRO A 32 9.04 -13.86 -9.97
CA PRO A 32 9.29 -15.20 -9.48
C PRO A 32 10.15 -15.99 -10.49
N THR A 33 11.04 -16.84 -9.98
CA THR A 33 11.83 -17.78 -10.80
C THR A 33 11.46 -19.24 -10.51
N THR A 34 10.46 -19.44 -9.66
CA THR A 34 9.98 -20.73 -9.19
C THR A 34 8.46 -20.75 -9.10
N GLN A 35 7.89 -21.95 -9.15
CA GLN A 35 6.54 -22.26 -8.68
C GLN A 35 6.44 -22.06 -7.17
N ASN A 36 5.22 -22.07 -6.64
CA ASN A 36 4.96 -21.83 -5.21
C ASN A 36 5.50 -22.95 -4.28
N ASP A 37 5.89 -24.10 -4.83
CA ASP A 37 6.53 -25.21 -4.12
C ASP A 37 8.07 -25.21 -4.28
N GLY A 38 8.62 -24.22 -4.99
CA GLY A 38 10.05 -24.05 -5.22
C GLY A 38 10.62 -24.79 -6.43
N THR A 39 9.81 -25.51 -7.22
CA THR A 39 10.31 -26.03 -8.52
C THR A 39 10.54 -24.88 -9.50
N PRO A 40 11.45 -24.99 -10.47
CA PRO A 40 11.67 -23.93 -11.46
C PRO A 40 10.38 -23.52 -12.19
N LEU A 41 10.25 -22.22 -12.47
CA LEU A 41 9.21 -21.63 -13.31
C LEU A 41 9.81 -21.31 -14.68
N ASP A 42 9.28 -21.88 -15.75
CA ASP A 42 9.76 -21.70 -17.13
C ASP A 42 8.69 -21.18 -18.11
N ASP A 43 7.50 -20.91 -17.61
CA ASP A 43 6.28 -20.57 -18.35
C ASP A 43 5.58 -19.29 -17.83
N LEU A 44 6.34 -18.37 -17.19
CA LEU A 44 5.82 -17.07 -16.76
C LEU A 44 5.34 -16.24 -17.98
N ASP A 45 4.07 -15.85 -18.01
CA ASP A 45 3.43 -15.11 -19.11
C ASP A 45 3.37 -13.61 -18.84
N SER A 46 3.00 -13.20 -17.62
CA SER A 46 2.79 -11.79 -17.30
C SER A 46 2.75 -11.50 -15.80
N LEU A 47 2.95 -10.22 -15.47
CA LEU A 47 2.84 -9.67 -14.13
C LEU A 47 1.67 -8.69 -14.13
N ARG A 48 0.77 -8.83 -13.16
CA ARG A 48 -0.36 -7.90 -12.98
C ARG A 48 -0.10 -6.99 -11.79
N ILE A 49 -0.21 -5.69 -12.04
CA ILE A 49 -0.08 -4.67 -11.02
C ILE A 49 -1.47 -4.32 -10.52
N TRP A 50 -1.68 -4.47 -9.22
CA TRP A 50 -2.92 -4.15 -8.53
C TRP A 50 -2.75 -2.85 -7.75
N ARG A 51 -3.72 -1.96 -7.86
CA ARG A 51 -3.89 -0.75 -7.03
C ARG A 51 -5.25 -0.84 -6.35
N ASP A 52 -5.30 -0.76 -5.02
CA ASP A 52 -6.53 -0.81 -4.22
C ASP A 52 -7.48 -1.98 -4.61
N GLY A 53 -6.89 -3.14 -4.93
CA GLY A 53 -7.63 -4.33 -5.31
C GLY A 53 -8.16 -4.36 -6.75
N VAL A 54 -7.78 -3.41 -7.61
CA VAL A 54 -8.05 -3.45 -9.06
C VAL A 54 -6.78 -3.53 -9.88
N VAL A 55 -6.79 -4.33 -10.95
CA VAL A 55 -5.66 -4.40 -11.89
C VAL A 55 -5.57 -3.09 -12.67
N VAL A 56 -4.43 -2.40 -12.56
CA VAL A 56 -4.16 -1.15 -13.27
C VAL A 56 -3.26 -1.34 -14.48
N ALA A 57 -2.44 -2.38 -14.47
CA ALA A 57 -1.57 -2.73 -15.58
C ALA A 57 -1.22 -4.22 -15.59
N THR A 58 -0.83 -4.69 -16.77
CA THR A 58 -0.18 -5.97 -16.97
C THR A 58 1.10 -5.73 -17.77
N VAL A 59 2.23 -6.24 -17.29
CA VAL A 59 3.53 -6.13 -17.96
C VAL A 59 4.09 -7.50 -18.29
N ALA A 60 5.03 -7.54 -19.25
CA ALA A 60 5.69 -8.76 -19.66
C ALA A 60 6.70 -9.25 -18.60
N PRO A 61 7.10 -10.53 -18.62
CA PRO A 61 8.15 -11.06 -17.75
C PRO A 61 9.47 -10.31 -17.96
N GLY A 62 10.22 -10.10 -16.88
CA GLY A 62 11.45 -9.32 -16.83
C GLY A 62 11.23 -7.80 -16.80
N VAL A 63 9.98 -7.32 -16.91
CA VAL A 63 9.63 -5.91 -16.70
C VAL A 63 9.35 -5.71 -15.22
N GLU A 64 10.40 -5.54 -14.43
CA GLU A 64 10.36 -5.45 -12.95
C GLU A 64 10.09 -4.03 -12.42
N THR A 65 9.42 -3.20 -13.22
CA THR A 65 9.08 -1.83 -12.84
C THR A 65 7.81 -1.35 -13.53
N TYR A 66 7.05 -0.49 -12.84
CA TYR A 66 5.87 0.17 -13.38
C TYR A 66 5.70 1.55 -12.74
N THR A 67 5.37 2.54 -13.56
CA THR A 67 5.04 3.89 -13.10
C THR A 67 3.55 4.12 -13.26
N ASP A 68 2.86 4.33 -12.14
CA ASP A 68 1.44 4.66 -12.11
C ASP A 68 1.23 6.16 -11.84
N VAL A 69 0.23 6.76 -12.47
CA VAL A 69 -0.11 8.18 -12.31
C VAL A 69 -1.55 8.33 -11.81
N PRO A 70 -1.82 7.98 -10.53
CA PRO A 70 -3.13 8.15 -9.92
C PRO A 70 -3.45 9.62 -9.61
N ALA A 71 -4.60 9.87 -8.99
CA ALA A 71 -4.90 11.19 -8.44
C ALA A 71 -3.92 11.55 -7.33
N LEU A 72 -3.52 12.83 -7.28
CA LEU A 72 -2.58 13.30 -6.26
C LEU A 72 -3.28 13.54 -4.92
N GLY A 73 -2.51 13.44 -3.84
CA GLY A 73 -2.94 13.73 -2.47
C GLY A 73 -3.49 12.51 -1.71
N PHE A 74 -3.24 11.30 -2.19
CA PHE A 74 -3.77 10.07 -1.60
C PHE A 74 -2.67 9.01 -1.43
N VAL A 75 -2.89 8.11 -0.47
CA VAL A 75 -2.14 6.87 -0.31
C VAL A 75 -2.84 5.77 -1.09
N TYR A 76 -2.09 5.05 -1.90
CA TYR A 76 -2.55 3.93 -2.72
C TYR A 76 -1.88 2.64 -2.27
N GLN A 77 -2.64 1.57 -2.22
CA GLN A 77 -2.12 0.25 -1.86
C GLN A 77 -1.79 -0.55 -3.12
N TYR A 78 -0.54 -1.00 -3.26
CA TYR A 78 -0.09 -1.77 -4.40
C TYR A 78 0.32 -3.21 -4.05
N ALA A 79 0.05 -4.12 -4.99
CA ALA A 79 0.53 -5.49 -4.99
C ALA A 79 0.78 -5.97 -6.42
N VAL A 80 1.61 -7.00 -6.60
CA VAL A 80 1.86 -7.62 -7.91
C VAL A 80 1.56 -9.12 -7.84
N THR A 81 0.89 -9.66 -8.85
CA THR A 81 0.70 -11.12 -9.05
C THR A 81 1.39 -11.57 -10.33
N ALA A 82 1.77 -12.84 -10.38
CA ALA A 82 2.36 -13.48 -11.55
C ALA A 82 1.36 -14.45 -12.18
N VAL A 83 1.34 -14.51 -13.50
CA VAL A 83 0.46 -15.37 -14.30
C VAL A 83 1.31 -16.19 -15.25
N ASP A 84 1.05 -17.49 -15.34
CA ASP A 84 1.71 -18.40 -16.31
C ASP A 84 1.00 -18.46 -17.67
N ASP A 85 1.59 -19.19 -18.62
CA ASP A 85 1.01 -19.48 -19.94
C ASP A 85 0.34 -20.87 -20.05
N GLU A 86 0.17 -21.58 -18.92
CA GLU A 86 -0.45 -22.90 -18.88
C GLU A 86 -1.93 -22.90 -19.34
N SER A 87 -2.48 -24.09 -19.58
CA SER A 87 -3.89 -24.29 -19.89
C SER A 87 -4.54 -25.30 -18.93
N PRO A 88 -5.34 -24.85 -17.94
CA PRO A 88 -5.71 -23.46 -17.66
C PRO A 88 -4.55 -22.65 -17.07
N ARG A 89 -4.59 -21.32 -17.25
CA ARG A 89 -3.61 -20.41 -16.63
C ARG A 89 -3.79 -20.39 -15.12
N ASN A 90 -2.68 -20.31 -14.39
CA ASN A 90 -2.66 -20.09 -12.95
C ASN A 90 -2.13 -18.69 -12.63
N GLU A 91 -2.61 -18.15 -11.51
CA GLU A 91 -2.18 -16.87 -10.98
C GLU A 91 -1.67 -17.09 -9.55
N SER A 92 -0.54 -16.47 -9.21
CA SER A 92 0.09 -16.60 -7.91
C SER A 92 -0.65 -15.82 -6.83
N ASN A 93 -0.27 -16.07 -5.57
CA ASN A 93 -0.61 -15.15 -4.49
C ASN A 93 0.02 -13.76 -4.76
N PRO A 94 -0.55 -12.67 -4.23
CA PRO A 94 0.07 -11.35 -4.32
C PRO A 94 1.45 -11.31 -3.64
N SER A 95 2.28 -10.39 -4.10
CA SER A 95 3.50 -9.96 -3.42
C SER A 95 3.24 -9.43 -2.00
N ASN A 96 4.28 -8.98 -1.31
CA ASN A 96 4.07 -8.03 -0.21
C ASN A 96 3.28 -6.82 -0.72
N VAL A 97 2.52 -6.22 0.18
CA VAL A 97 1.78 -4.99 -0.08
C VAL A 97 2.66 -3.79 0.26
N VAL A 98 2.58 -2.74 -0.55
CA VAL A 98 3.22 -1.45 -0.26
C VAL A 98 2.20 -0.33 -0.36
N ASP A 99 2.20 0.56 0.63
CA ASP A 99 1.44 1.81 0.57
C ASP A 99 2.32 2.89 -0.05
N CYS A 100 1.77 3.65 -1.01
CA CYS A 100 2.49 4.72 -1.67
C CYS A 100 1.67 6.00 -1.72
N TYR A 101 2.19 7.05 -1.10
CA TYR A 101 1.62 8.38 -1.19
C TYR A 101 2.06 9.06 -2.47
N VAL A 102 1.09 9.53 -3.27
CA VAL A 102 1.37 10.26 -4.50
C VAL A 102 0.90 11.69 -4.31
N GLY A 103 1.83 12.62 -4.13
CA GLY A 103 1.53 14.04 -3.94
C GLY A 103 2.65 14.77 -3.22
N SER A 104 2.60 16.10 -3.20
CA SER A 104 3.52 16.90 -2.38
C SER A 104 3.03 17.07 -0.95
N THR A 105 1.72 17.28 -0.77
CA THR A 105 1.08 17.66 0.50
C THR A 105 -0.40 17.30 0.45
N PRO A 106 -0.97 16.65 1.48
CA PRO A 106 -2.40 16.36 1.50
C PRO A 106 -3.19 17.61 1.90
N LYS A 107 -4.49 17.67 1.59
CA LYS A 107 -5.36 18.74 2.12
C LYS A 107 -5.57 18.62 3.63
N TYR A 108 -5.78 17.39 4.09
CA TYR A 108 -6.02 17.10 5.51
C TYR A 108 -4.94 16.20 6.09
N LEU A 109 -4.44 16.57 7.26
CA LEU A 109 -3.53 15.71 8.02
C LEU A 109 -4.29 15.08 9.18
N VAL A 110 -4.20 13.76 9.34
CA VAL A 110 -4.69 13.04 10.52
C VAL A 110 -3.48 12.63 11.33
N TRP A 111 -3.26 13.30 12.45
CA TRP A 111 -2.10 13.10 13.31
C TRP A 111 -2.48 12.35 14.58
N VAL A 112 -1.85 11.20 14.83
CA VAL A 112 -2.17 10.30 15.97
C VAL A 112 -1.20 10.40 17.16
N GLY A 113 -0.29 11.38 17.14
CA GLY A 113 0.73 11.54 18.18
C GLY A 113 1.97 10.66 17.96
N PRO A 114 3.14 11.06 18.49
CA PRO A 114 4.41 10.40 18.20
C PRO A 114 4.56 9.03 18.89
N ASP A 115 3.79 8.79 19.97
CA ASP A 115 3.85 7.56 20.75
C ASP A 115 2.97 6.43 20.18
N ALA A 116 2.26 6.70 19.09
CA ALA A 116 1.49 5.66 18.39
C ALA A 116 2.46 4.66 17.74
N ALA A 117 2.32 3.37 18.10
CA ALA A 117 3.21 2.29 17.66
C ALA A 117 3.21 2.05 16.14
N ALA A 118 2.18 2.57 15.46
CA ALA A 118 2.08 2.79 14.03
C ALA A 118 1.26 4.08 13.83
N ALA A 119 1.15 4.61 12.62
CA ALA A 119 0.17 5.65 12.31
C ALA A 119 -1.29 5.17 12.47
N SER A 120 -1.58 4.17 13.31
CA SER A 120 -2.90 3.63 13.56
C SER A 120 -3.27 3.82 15.02
N ALA A 121 -4.27 4.67 15.22
CA ALA A 121 -5.18 4.64 16.35
C ALA A 121 -6.56 4.37 15.76
N GLN A 122 -7.38 3.49 16.34
CA GLN A 122 -8.70 3.12 15.77
C GLN A 122 -9.52 4.35 15.32
N SER A 123 -9.45 5.45 16.08
CA SER A 123 -10.09 6.73 15.73
C SER A 123 -9.41 7.46 14.55
N GLY A 124 -8.08 7.46 14.49
CA GLY A 124 -7.31 8.04 13.39
C GLY A 124 -7.58 7.31 12.07
N ASP A 125 -7.57 5.98 12.11
CA ASP A 125 -7.91 5.14 10.95
C ASP A 125 -9.32 5.45 10.45
N SER A 126 -10.28 5.60 11.38
CA SER A 126 -11.68 5.90 11.06
C SER A 126 -11.84 7.29 10.45
N ILE A 127 -11.14 8.31 10.97
CA ILE A 127 -11.17 9.68 10.42
C ILE A 127 -10.53 9.70 9.04
N PHE A 128 -9.36 9.08 8.89
CA PHE A 128 -8.67 8.97 7.60
C PHE A 128 -9.54 8.27 6.56
N ALA A 129 -10.10 7.11 6.89
CA ALA A 129 -10.99 6.36 6.00
C ALA A 129 -12.23 7.19 5.62
N ALA A 130 -12.80 7.97 6.55
CA ALA A 130 -13.92 8.85 6.26
C ALA A 130 -13.54 9.99 5.30
N LEU A 131 -12.37 10.61 5.46
CA LEU A 131 -11.88 11.64 4.53
C LEU A 131 -11.70 11.07 3.13
N VAL A 132 -10.99 9.95 3.00
CA VAL A 132 -10.78 9.25 1.72
C VAL A 132 -12.12 8.86 1.08
N ALA A 133 -13.07 8.34 1.84
CA ALA A 133 -14.40 7.98 1.35
C ALA A 133 -15.22 9.18 0.85
N ASN A 134 -14.94 10.39 1.35
CA ASN A 134 -15.51 11.64 0.85
C ASN A 134 -14.71 12.26 -0.30
N GLY A 135 -13.67 11.58 -0.81
CA GLY A 135 -12.80 12.08 -1.86
C GLY A 135 -11.85 13.18 -1.40
N GLU A 136 -11.61 13.29 -0.10
CA GLU A 136 -10.70 14.29 0.45
C GLU A 136 -9.28 13.75 0.53
N SER A 137 -8.36 14.51 -0.05
CA SER A 137 -6.92 14.27 0.05
C SER A 137 -6.51 14.31 1.52
N SER A 138 -6.02 13.17 2.01
CA SER A 138 -5.67 13.03 3.41
C SER A 138 -4.47 12.12 3.60
N TYR A 139 -3.78 12.31 4.71
CA TYR A 139 -2.68 11.46 5.13
C TYR A 139 -2.73 11.20 6.63
N LEU A 140 -2.44 9.97 7.02
CA LEU A 140 -2.45 9.52 8.40
C LEU A 140 -1.01 9.31 8.86
N THR A 141 -0.59 10.00 9.92
CA THR A 141 0.81 10.00 10.37
C THR A 141 0.94 10.17 11.88
N ASN A 142 2.05 9.68 12.43
CA ASN A 142 2.49 9.98 13.80
C ASN A 142 3.52 11.13 13.83
N ASP A 143 4.03 11.58 12.69
CA ASP A 143 4.88 12.76 12.54
C ASP A 143 4.06 13.97 12.05
N LEU A 144 3.93 14.99 12.90
CA LEU A 144 3.20 16.22 12.55
C LEU A 144 3.89 17.00 11.42
N PHE A 145 5.19 16.76 11.20
CA PHE A 145 6.03 17.48 10.24
C PHE A 145 6.47 16.61 9.06
N GLU A 146 5.74 15.52 8.79
CA GLU A 146 5.95 14.62 7.64
C GLU A 146 6.14 15.38 6.32
N PHE A 147 5.33 16.44 6.10
CA PHE A 147 5.38 17.27 4.89
C PHE A 147 6.04 18.64 5.14
N GLY A 148 6.91 18.73 6.14
CA GLY A 148 7.63 19.94 6.53
C GLY A 148 7.03 20.68 7.74
N ASN A 149 7.68 21.78 8.11
CA ASN A 149 7.39 22.50 9.36
C ASN A 149 6.25 23.53 9.25
N ASP A 150 5.74 23.79 8.06
CA ASP A 150 4.67 24.76 7.83
C ASP A 150 3.31 24.06 7.89
N LEU A 151 2.55 24.30 8.97
CA LEU A 151 1.21 23.72 9.13
C LEU A 151 0.11 24.52 8.42
N SER A 152 0.42 25.68 7.83
CA SER A 152 -0.56 26.48 7.10
C SER A 152 -0.87 25.93 5.70
N ILE A 153 -0.12 24.91 5.27
CA ILE A 153 -0.30 24.21 3.99
C ILE A 153 -1.53 23.30 3.96
N TYR A 154 -2.11 22.98 5.13
CA TYR A 154 -3.27 22.11 5.26
C TYR A 154 -4.56 22.93 5.36
N ASP A 155 -5.63 22.43 4.74
CA ASP A 155 -7.00 22.92 4.97
C ASP A 155 -7.48 22.58 6.38
N GLY A 156 -6.96 21.48 6.95
CA GLY A 156 -7.21 21.11 8.34
C GLY A 156 -6.28 20.02 8.87
N VAL A 157 -5.99 20.09 10.16
CA VAL A 157 -5.25 19.04 10.89
C VAL A 157 -6.15 18.45 11.96
N PHE A 158 -6.43 17.15 11.84
CA PHE A 158 -7.11 16.37 12.87
C PHE A 158 -6.08 15.88 13.87
N VAL A 159 -6.17 16.40 15.10
CA VAL A 159 -5.30 16.01 16.20
C VAL A 159 -5.99 14.91 17.01
N VAL A 160 -5.53 13.68 16.83
CA VAL A 160 -6.09 12.48 17.45
C VAL A 160 -5.26 12.10 18.67
N LEU A 161 -5.56 12.77 19.78
CA LEU A 161 -5.06 12.40 21.09
C LEU A 161 -6.04 11.37 21.64
N GLY A 162 -5.72 10.07 21.52
CA GLY A 162 -6.63 9.00 21.92
C GLY A 162 -7.16 9.12 23.37
N ILE A 163 -8.16 8.31 23.71
CA ILE A 163 -8.41 7.90 25.09
C ILE A 163 -7.50 6.68 25.35
N PHE A 164 -6.34 6.91 25.96
CA PHE A 164 -5.44 5.85 26.43
C PHE A 164 -6.09 5.11 27.60
N SER A 165 -6.50 3.84 27.44
CA SER A 165 -7.18 3.07 28.51
C SER A 165 -6.43 3.03 29.86
N ASN A 166 -5.13 3.35 29.83
CA ASN A 166 -4.19 3.38 30.93
C ASN A 166 -3.96 4.78 31.56
N ASN A 167 -4.65 5.84 31.11
CA ASN A 167 -4.48 7.19 31.67
C ASN A 167 -5.79 7.98 31.84
N HIS A 168 -6.94 7.32 31.82
CA HIS A 168 -8.23 7.96 32.05
C HIS A 168 -9.05 7.19 33.07
N THR A 169 -9.41 7.84 34.18
CA THR A 169 -10.46 7.35 35.07
C THR A 169 -11.80 7.90 34.57
N ILE A 170 -12.71 7.01 34.15
CA ILE A 170 -14.11 7.38 34.01
C ILE A 170 -14.68 7.46 35.42
N GLY A 171 -14.65 8.65 36.02
CA GLY A 171 -15.37 8.91 37.26
C GLY A 171 -16.86 8.91 36.98
N SER A 172 -17.60 7.90 37.42
CA SER A 172 -19.03 8.07 37.67
C SER A 172 -19.13 9.05 38.83
N GLY A 173 -19.55 10.28 38.56
CA GLY A 173 -19.78 11.28 39.61
C GLY A 173 -20.97 10.84 40.46
N ASP A 174 -20.69 10.08 41.52
CA ASP A 174 -21.57 9.84 42.66
C ASP A 174 -20.89 10.35 43.94
#